data_AF-A0A380JBR8-F1
#
_entry.id   AF-A0A380JBR8-F1
#
_cell.length_a   1.000
_cell.length_b   1.000
_cell.length_c   1.000
_cell.angle_alpha   90.00
_cell.angle_beta   90.00
_cell.angle_gamma   90.00
#
_symmetry.space_group_name_H-M   'P 1'
#
loop_
_entity.id
_entity.type
_entity.pdbx_description
1 polymer ?
#
loop_
_entity_poly.entity_id
_entity_poly.type
_entity_poly.pdbx_seq_one_letter_code
_entity_poly.pdbx_strand_id
1 'polypeptide(L)'
;MMNDNELDGYKLFFEKVFPSMSDTDILNELWNFANTSLHKIEYPEAEEAWKDLKQSIDERSKGINKRGNTVYVRTFGNKKDRESEELLRCFYKHVYGIDFIKIDKSNNQKPTSVLQKYTDYSKKNSNKKKKLVNYQISHIFGKTLNCYAFAAPWNVIYLPKILDPLTGHESKGIFTREFTKKLQKMMLENYKDMIVEYNEKMEYTFMDKIKSFKFQKEGLITEFGKDRVEKFFGEIDKNFSKIELPKEKS
;
A
#
# COMPACT_ATOMS: atom_id res chain seq x y z
N MET A 1 -14.49 -16.97 -17.66
CA MET A 1 -15.63 -16.84 -18.59
C MET A 1 -16.11 -15.39 -18.47
N MET A 2 -16.18 -14.66 -19.58
CA MET A 2 -16.72 -13.29 -19.59
C MET A 2 -18.22 -13.36 -19.29
N ASN A 3 -18.71 -12.40 -18.51
CA ASN A 3 -20.14 -12.24 -18.25
C ASN A 3 -20.67 -11.39 -19.42
N ASP A 4 -21.41 -11.98 -20.35
CA ASP A 4 -21.91 -11.28 -21.55
C ASP A 4 -22.88 -10.13 -21.23
N ASN A 5 -23.22 -9.94 -19.96
CA ASN A 5 -24.06 -8.86 -19.45
C ASN A 5 -23.28 -7.66 -18.87
N GLU A 6 -21.95 -7.61 -18.99
CA GLU A 6 -21.12 -6.52 -18.46
C GLU A 6 -20.47 -5.67 -19.56
N LEU A 7 -20.76 -4.36 -19.57
CA LEU A 7 -20.13 -3.38 -20.45
C LEU A 7 -18.91 -2.77 -19.75
N ASP A 8 -17.71 -3.20 -20.15
CA ASP A 8 -16.44 -2.70 -19.59
C ASP A 8 -15.95 -1.47 -20.35
N GLY A 9 -15.89 -0.32 -19.66
CA GLY A 9 -15.46 0.95 -20.25
C GLY A 9 -14.00 0.97 -20.72
N TYR A 10 -13.10 0.22 -20.09
CA TYR A 10 -11.73 0.08 -20.60
C TYR A 10 -11.72 -0.72 -21.89
N LYS A 11 -12.50 -1.80 -21.95
CA LYS A 11 -12.60 -2.62 -23.15
C LYS A 11 -13.11 -1.79 -24.33
N LEU A 12 -14.19 -1.04 -24.15
CA LEU A 12 -14.71 -0.13 -25.17
C LEU A 12 -13.68 0.89 -25.64
N PHE A 13 -12.92 1.48 -24.71
CA PHE A 13 -11.88 2.44 -25.05
C PHE A 13 -10.75 1.80 -25.86
N PHE A 14 -10.24 0.65 -25.42
CA PHE A 14 -9.14 -0.02 -26.10
C PHE A 14 -9.55 -0.61 -27.45
N GLU A 15 -10.76 -1.15 -27.60
CA GLU A 15 -11.30 -1.57 -28.89
C GLU A 15 -11.42 -0.39 -29.87
N LYS A 16 -11.74 0.81 -29.36
CA LYS A 16 -11.81 2.03 -30.19
C LYS A 16 -10.44 2.51 -30.65
N VAL A 17 -9.43 2.47 -29.78
CA VAL A 17 -8.08 3.00 -30.05
C VAL A 17 -7.18 1.97 -30.75
N PHE A 18 -7.38 0.68 -30.46
CA PHE A 18 -6.59 -0.45 -30.95
C PHE A 18 -7.51 -1.54 -31.54
N PRO A 19 -8.25 -1.26 -32.62
CA PRO A 19 -9.31 -2.15 -33.13
C PRO A 19 -8.81 -3.51 -33.63
N SER A 20 -7.50 -3.66 -33.87
CA SER A 20 -6.88 -4.89 -34.36
C SER A 20 -6.10 -5.65 -33.29
N MET A 21 -6.02 -5.13 -32.06
CA MET A 21 -5.29 -5.79 -30.98
C MET A 21 -6.22 -6.63 -30.11
N SER A 22 -5.76 -7.82 -29.73
CA SER A 22 -6.47 -8.60 -28.71
C SER A 22 -6.29 -7.98 -27.32
N ASP A 23 -7.18 -8.33 -26.38
CA ASP A 23 -7.04 -7.95 -24.96
C ASP A 23 -5.65 -8.34 -24.39
N THR A 24 -5.10 -9.47 -24.86
CA THR A 24 -3.78 -9.95 -24.43
C THR A 24 -2.65 -9.07 -24.95
N ASP A 25 -2.73 -8.63 -26.21
CA ASP A 25 -1.74 -7.74 -26.81
C ASP A 25 -1.77 -6.37 -26.13
N ILE A 26 -2.96 -5.84 -25.86
CA ILE A 26 -3.14 -4.58 -25.13
C ILE A 26 -2.54 -4.70 -23.72
N LEU A 27 -2.83 -5.79 -23.00
CA LEU A 27 -2.23 -6.05 -21.68
C LEU A 27 -0.70 -6.13 -21.72
N ASN A 28 -0.14 -6.72 -22.78
CA ASN A 28 1.30 -6.78 -22.96
C ASN A 28 1.90 -5.39 -23.19
N GLU A 29 1.29 -4.57 -24.03
CA GLU A 29 1.74 -3.18 -24.26
C GLU A 29 1.62 -2.31 -23.00
N LEU A 30 0.50 -2.41 -22.28
CA LEU A 30 0.33 -1.75 -20.98
C LEU A 30 1.43 -2.15 -20.00
N TRP A 31 1.77 -3.43 -19.95
CA TRP A 31 2.85 -3.92 -19.10
C TRP A 31 4.24 -3.46 -19.55
N ASN A 32 4.53 -3.52 -20.84
CA ASN A 32 5.82 -3.08 -21.40
C ASN A 32 6.05 -1.59 -21.10
N PHE A 33 5.01 -0.78 -21.27
CA PHE A 33 5.04 0.61 -20.87
C PHE A 33 5.23 0.75 -19.35
N ALA A 34 4.47 0.03 -18.53
CA ALA A 34 4.61 0.11 -17.07
C ALA A 34 6.02 -0.24 -16.60
N ASN A 35 6.57 -1.36 -17.07
CA ASN A 35 7.88 -1.87 -16.68
C ASN A 35 9.04 -0.93 -17.03
N THR A 36 8.87 -0.08 -18.05
CA THR A 36 9.89 0.89 -18.50
C THR A 36 9.68 2.30 -17.93
N SER A 37 8.48 2.61 -17.42
CA SER A 37 8.12 3.97 -16.99
C SER A 37 7.84 4.11 -15.49
N LEU A 38 7.48 3.04 -14.78
CA LEU A 38 7.33 3.10 -13.33
C LEU A 38 8.69 3.32 -12.65
N HIS A 39 8.68 3.97 -11.49
CA HIS A 39 9.89 4.14 -10.68
C HIS A 39 9.65 3.59 -9.28
N LYS A 40 10.41 2.57 -8.93
CA LYS A 40 10.47 1.94 -7.60
C LYS A 40 11.82 2.27 -6.94
N ILE A 41 12.00 1.87 -5.70
CA ILE A 41 13.29 1.98 -5.01
C ILE A 41 14.12 0.77 -5.38
N GLU A 42 15.17 0.95 -6.17
CA GLU A 42 16.06 -0.14 -6.56
C GLU A 42 16.99 -0.56 -5.42
N TYR A 43 17.65 -1.71 -5.55
CA TYR A 43 18.74 -2.09 -4.67
C TYR A 43 20.01 -1.30 -5.02
N PRO A 44 20.84 -0.93 -4.03
CA PRO A 44 20.75 -1.28 -2.60
C PRO A 44 19.86 -0.37 -1.75
N GLU A 45 19.37 0.75 -2.27
CA GLU A 45 18.61 1.76 -1.51
C GLU A 45 17.33 1.20 -0.88
N ALA A 46 16.74 0.16 -1.47
CA ALA A 46 15.58 -0.52 -0.93
C ALA A 46 15.86 -1.14 0.46
N GLU A 47 17.02 -1.75 0.65
CA GLU A 47 17.42 -2.34 1.94
C GLU A 47 17.57 -1.26 3.00
N GLU A 48 18.19 -0.13 2.64
CA GLU A 48 18.32 1.02 3.51
C GLU A 48 16.95 1.59 3.89
N ALA A 49 16.06 1.75 2.91
CA ALA A 49 14.69 2.23 3.14
C ALA A 49 13.90 1.30 4.08
N TRP A 50 14.04 -0.01 3.89
CA TRP A 50 13.40 -1.00 4.74
C TRP A 50 13.96 -0.99 6.16
N LYS A 51 15.28 -0.93 6.31
CA LYS A 51 15.97 -0.84 7.60
C LYS A 51 15.58 0.43 8.37
N ASP A 52 15.56 1.59 7.72
CA ASP A 52 15.19 2.86 8.33
C ASP A 52 13.73 2.85 8.83
N LEU A 53 12.82 2.23 8.06
CA LEU A 53 11.42 2.08 8.45
C LEU A 53 11.29 1.22 9.72
N LYS A 54 11.89 0.03 9.71
CA LYS A 54 11.87 -0.90 10.85
C LYS A 54 12.48 -0.26 12.09
N GLN A 55 13.66 0.37 11.96
CA GLN A 55 14.32 1.06 13.06
C GLN A 55 13.44 2.16 13.65
N SER A 56 12.76 2.94 12.81
CA SER A 56 11.85 3.98 13.28
C SER A 56 10.70 3.38 14.10
N ILE A 57 10.12 2.26 13.66
CA ILE A 57 9.04 1.57 14.39
C ILE A 57 9.56 1.02 15.72
N ASP A 58 10.72 0.35 15.72
CA ASP A 58 11.30 -0.23 16.93
C ASP A 58 11.67 0.83 17.97
N GLU A 59 12.20 1.98 17.55
CA GLU A 59 12.51 3.08 18.46
C GLU A 59 11.26 3.75 19.01
N ARG A 60 10.30 4.07 18.13
CA ARG A 60 9.07 4.75 18.53
C ARG A 60 8.19 3.89 19.44
N SER A 61 8.13 2.58 19.21
CA SER A 61 7.42 1.64 20.07
C SER A 61 8.04 1.50 21.47
N LYS A 62 9.32 1.86 21.63
CA LYS A 62 10.02 1.98 22.92
C LYS A 62 9.94 3.39 23.53
N GLY A 63 9.15 4.29 22.96
CA GLY A 63 9.00 5.67 23.45
C GLY A 63 10.13 6.63 23.03
N ILE A 64 11.10 6.19 22.22
CA ILE A 64 12.23 7.03 21.80
C ILE A 64 11.74 8.03 20.74
N ASN A 65 11.80 9.32 21.05
CA ASN A 65 11.42 10.40 20.15
C ASN A 65 12.66 11.15 19.66
N LYS A 66 13.05 10.92 18.40
CA LYS A 66 14.17 11.63 17.79
C LYS A 66 13.76 12.21 16.44
N ARG A 67 14.49 13.23 15.99
CA ARG A 67 14.23 13.84 14.69
C ARG A 67 14.35 12.78 13.59
N GLY A 68 13.31 12.64 12.77
CA GLY A 68 13.30 11.76 11.61
C GLY A 68 12.69 10.38 11.82
N ASN A 69 12.50 9.90 13.06
CA ASN A 69 11.95 8.55 13.31
C ASN A 69 10.41 8.51 13.40
N THR A 70 9.71 9.53 12.91
CA THR A 70 8.25 9.54 12.94
C THR A 70 7.66 8.49 12.01
N VAL A 71 6.80 7.65 12.56
CA VAL A 71 6.10 6.58 11.84
C VAL A 71 4.71 7.06 11.43
N TYR A 72 4.32 6.77 10.19
CA TYR A 72 3.05 7.19 9.63
C TYR A 72 2.21 6.02 9.14
N VAL A 73 0.90 6.24 9.10
CA VAL A 73 -0.09 5.38 8.45
C VAL A 73 -1.08 6.24 7.68
N ARG A 74 -1.82 5.62 6.75
CA ARG A 74 -2.93 6.29 6.06
C ARG A 74 -4.09 6.56 7.02
N THR A 75 -4.92 7.53 6.69
CA THR A 75 -6.22 7.74 7.35
C THR A 75 -7.13 6.51 7.17
N PHE A 76 -7.72 6.05 8.27
CA PHE A 76 -8.89 5.16 8.25
C PHE A 76 -10.17 6.00 8.11
N GLY A 77 -11.07 5.62 7.20
CA GLY A 77 -12.28 6.39 6.93
C GLY A 77 -12.01 7.74 6.28
N ASN A 78 -12.77 8.76 6.67
CA ASN A 78 -12.69 10.10 6.08
C ASN A 78 -11.68 10.98 6.83
N LYS A 79 -10.99 11.88 6.11
CA LYS A 79 -9.97 12.80 6.68
C LYS A 79 -10.48 13.76 7.77
N LYS A 80 -11.80 13.89 7.91
CA LYS A 80 -12.46 14.74 8.91
C LYS A 80 -13.09 13.94 10.04
N ASP A 81 -13.07 12.61 9.97
CA ASP A 81 -13.64 11.73 10.98
C ASP A 81 -12.63 11.50 12.10
N ARG A 82 -12.79 12.26 13.18
CA ARG A 82 -11.93 12.18 14.37
C ARG A 82 -12.06 10.83 15.08
N GLU A 83 -13.26 10.25 15.11
CA GLU A 83 -13.54 8.98 15.78
C GLU A 83 -12.84 7.82 15.06
N SER A 84 -12.79 7.85 13.72
CA SER A 84 -12.01 6.88 12.94
C SER A 84 -10.49 7.01 13.18
N GLU A 85 -9.98 8.24 13.32
CA GLU A 85 -8.58 8.48 13.70
C GLU A 85 -8.28 7.95 15.11
N GLU A 86 -9.16 8.24 16.07
CA GLU A 86 -9.02 7.81 17.46
C GLU A 86 -9.06 6.28 17.59
N LEU A 87 -9.99 5.61 16.92
CA LEU A 87 -10.07 4.14 16.90
C LEU A 87 -8.76 3.51 16.36
N LEU A 88 -8.16 4.09 15.31
CA LEU A 88 -6.88 3.64 14.79
C LEU A 88 -5.73 3.85 15.79
N ARG A 89 -5.73 4.97 16.52
CA ARG A 89 -4.76 5.22 17.59
C ARG A 89 -4.93 4.27 18.77
N CYS A 90 -6.17 3.98 19.17
CA CYS A 90 -6.49 2.98 20.19
C CYS A 90 -5.94 1.60 19.82
N PHE A 91 -6.07 1.20 18.56
CA PHE A 91 -5.47 -0.04 18.06
C PHE A 91 -3.94 -0.05 18.20
N TYR A 92 -3.24 0.99 17.73
CA TYR A 92 -1.77 1.04 17.85
C TYR A 92 -1.30 1.10 19.31
N LYS A 93 -2.01 1.84 20.16
CA LYS A 93 -1.76 1.88 21.59
C LYS A 93 -1.98 0.51 22.23
N HIS A 94 -2.97 -0.25 21.81
CA HIS A 94 -3.17 -1.63 22.27
C HIS A 94 -2.02 -2.55 21.85
N VAL A 95 -1.61 -2.48 20.58
CA VAL A 95 -0.56 -3.35 20.03
C VAL A 95 0.80 -3.10 20.68
N TYR A 96 1.11 -1.84 21.01
CA TYR A 96 2.45 -1.45 21.45
C TYR A 96 2.53 -0.88 22.87
N GLY A 97 1.41 -0.72 23.57
CA GLY A 97 1.32 -0.03 24.85
C GLY A 97 1.43 1.49 24.76
N ILE A 98 1.75 2.04 23.58
CA ILE A 98 1.94 3.48 23.35
C ILE A 98 1.42 3.89 21.97
N ASP A 99 0.73 5.03 21.90
CA ASP A 99 0.42 5.68 20.63
C ASP A 99 1.66 6.45 20.15
N PHE A 100 2.29 5.95 19.09
CA PHE A 100 3.44 6.59 18.48
C PHE A 100 3.26 6.95 17.00
N ILE A 101 2.10 6.63 16.43
CA ILE A 101 1.83 6.82 15.00
C ILE A 101 1.34 8.23 14.70
N LYS A 102 1.62 8.71 13.49
CA LYS A 102 0.98 9.88 12.92
C LYS A 102 0.16 9.50 11.70
N ILE A 103 -1.03 10.07 11.57
CA ILE A 103 -1.85 9.89 10.38
C ILE A 103 -1.39 10.86 9.29
N ASP A 104 -1.08 10.33 8.11
CA ASP A 104 -0.78 11.13 6.93
C ASP A 104 -2.08 11.67 6.33
N LYS A 105 -2.41 12.93 6.65
CA LYS A 105 -3.63 13.61 6.17
C LYS A 105 -3.70 13.73 4.64
N SER A 106 -2.59 13.62 3.92
CA SER A 106 -2.60 13.62 2.46
C SER A 106 -2.81 12.23 1.86
N ASN A 107 -2.66 11.19 2.68
CA ASN A 107 -2.54 9.76 2.31
C ASN A 107 -1.29 9.40 1.49
N ASN A 108 -0.48 10.37 1.06
CA ASN A 108 0.60 10.17 0.09
C ASN A 108 1.89 10.94 0.40
N GLN A 109 1.94 11.76 1.44
CA GLN A 109 3.09 12.63 1.75
C GLN A 109 4.27 11.83 2.24
N LYS A 110 4.07 10.89 3.19
CA LYS A 110 5.14 10.02 3.67
C LYS A 110 5.62 9.07 2.56
N PRO A 111 4.76 8.36 1.81
CA PRO A 111 5.18 7.60 0.64
C PRO A 111 5.98 8.43 -0.37
N THR A 112 5.51 9.65 -0.71
CA THR A 112 6.22 10.56 -1.61
C THR A 112 7.59 10.94 -1.05
N SER A 113 7.69 11.20 0.24
CA SER A 113 8.96 11.56 0.89
C SER A 113 9.95 10.40 0.90
N VAL A 114 9.49 9.15 1.04
CA VAL A 114 10.35 7.97 1.01
C VAL A 114 10.87 7.74 -0.41
N LEU A 115 9.98 7.72 -1.41
CA LEU A 115 10.40 7.61 -2.82
C LEU A 115 11.33 8.76 -3.23
N GLN A 116 11.03 10.00 -2.80
CA GLN A 116 11.90 11.13 -3.06
C GLN A 116 13.23 11.03 -2.30
N LYS A 117 13.35 10.27 -1.20
CA LYS A 117 14.64 10.05 -0.52
C LYS A 117 15.50 9.07 -1.32
N TYR A 118 14.93 7.91 -1.67
CA TYR A 118 15.65 6.73 -2.15
C TYR A 118 15.61 6.49 -3.66
N THR A 119 15.05 7.41 -4.43
CA THR A 119 15.09 7.36 -5.91
C THR A 119 15.65 8.66 -6.48
N ASP A 120 16.05 8.66 -7.75
CA ASP A 120 16.50 9.87 -8.44
C ASP A 120 15.37 10.81 -8.87
N TYR A 121 14.15 10.55 -8.40
CA TYR A 121 12.94 11.22 -8.86
C TYR A 121 12.27 12.07 -7.78
N SER A 122 11.56 13.10 -8.24
CA SER A 122 10.80 14.00 -7.36
C SER A 122 9.57 14.55 -8.08
N LYS A 123 8.44 14.65 -7.39
CA LYS A 123 7.24 15.36 -7.91
C LYS A 123 7.36 16.90 -7.83
N LYS A 124 8.35 17.40 -7.09
CA LYS A 124 8.66 18.82 -6.94
C LYS A 124 9.94 19.17 -7.70
N ASN A 125 10.08 20.44 -8.07
CA ASN A 125 11.34 20.94 -8.63
C ASN A 125 12.49 20.67 -7.65
N SER A 126 13.58 20.10 -8.14
CA SER A 126 14.79 19.82 -7.39
C SER A 126 15.98 19.93 -8.34
N ASN A 127 17.07 20.51 -7.87
CA ASN A 127 18.31 20.57 -8.66
C ASN A 127 19.06 19.22 -8.68
N LYS A 128 18.68 18.28 -7.79
CA LYS A 128 19.36 16.99 -7.63
C LYS A 128 18.57 15.79 -8.17
N LYS A 129 17.27 15.98 -8.44
CA LYS A 129 16.36 14.87 -8.80
C LYS A 129 15.58 15.20 -10.05
N LYS A 130 15.34 14.20 -10.90
CA LYS A 130 14.54 14.33 -12.10
C LYS A 130 13.08 14.59 -11.71
N LYS A 131 12.53 15.68 -12.25
CA LYS A 131 11.14 16.05 -12.00
C LYS A 131 10.21 15.07 -12.71
N LEU A 132 9.28 14.49 -11.96
CA LEU A 132 8.19 13.69 -12.48
C LEU A 132 6.97 14.55 -12.77
N VAL A 133 6.46 14.45 -14.00
CA VAL A 133 5.23 15.10 -14.46
C VAL A 133 4.25 14.01 -14.88
N ASN A 134 3.00 14.11 -14.46
CA ASN A 134 1.97 13.09 -14.70
C ASN A 134 2.26 11.72 -14.07
N TYR A 135 2.89 11.73 -12.88
CA TYR A 135 3.06 10.55 -12.03
C TYR A 135 2.26 10.70 -10.73
N GLN A 136 1.93 9.54 -10.17
CA GLN A 136 1.26 9.44 -8.89
C GLN A 136 1.85 8.32 -8.03
N ILE A 137 1.45 8.27 -6.77
CA ILE A 137 1.88 7.23 -5.84
C ILE A 137 0.89 6.09 -5.94
N SER A 138 1.37 4.89 -6.24
CA SER A 138 0.55 3.68 -6.16
C SER A 138 0.99 2.80 -4.98
N HIS A 139 0.01 2.21 -4.30
CA HIS A 139 0.24 1.25 -3.21
C HIS A 139 -0.08 -0.15 -3.70
N ILE A 140 0.95 -0.97 -3.91
CA ILE A 140 0.87 -2.23 -4.67
C ILE A 140 -0.08 -3.26 -4.01
N PHE A 141 -0.03 -3.37 -2.68
CA PHE A 141 -0.81 -4.35 -1.92
C PHE A 141 -1.95 -3.71 -1.10
N GLY A 142 -2.13 -2.39 -1.17
CA GLY A 142 -3.21 -1.69 -0.48
C GLY A 142 -3.16 -1.69 1.06
N LYS A 143 -2.09 -2.20 1.67
CA LYS A 143 -1.90 -2.35 3.14
C LYS A 143 -1.54 -1.04 3.85
N THR A 144 -2.31 0.01 3.58
CA THR A 144 -1.95 1.40 3.93
C THR A 144 -2.22 1.81 5.37
N LEU A 145 -2.99 1.04 6.14
CA LEU A 145 -3.18 1.27 7.59
C LEU A 145 -2.09 0.61 8.45
N ASN A 146 -1.22 -0.20 7.84
CA ASN A 146 -0.15 -0.91 8.52
C ASN A 146 1.15 -0.10 8.44
N CYS A 147 1.72 0.22 9.60
CA CYS A 147 2.94 1.02 9.72
C CYS A 147 4.17 0.40 9.03
N TYR A 148 4.22 -0.93 8.91
CA TYR A 148 5.28 -1.64 8.18
C TYR A 148 5.06 -1.68 6.67
N ALA A 149 3.90 -1.25 6.16
CA ALA A 149 3.57 -1.36 4.75
C ALA A 149 3.28 0.00 4.10
N PHE A 150 2.77 0.97 4.85
CA PHE A 150 2.29 2.25 4.30
C PHE A 150 3.32 2.97 3.43
N ALA A 151 4.60 2.96 3.84
CA ALA A 151 5.68 3.59 3.09
C ALA A 151 6.85 2.62 2.83
N ALA A 152 6.58 1.31 2.82
CA ALA A 152 7.60 0.31 2.59
C ALA A 152 8.03 0.28 1.11
N PRO A 153 9.32 0.03 0.82
CA PRO A 153 9.85 0.06 -0.55
C PRO A 153 9.13 -0.92 -1.48
N TRP A 154 8.75 -2.10 -0.97
CA TRP A 154 8.01 -3.11 -1.72
C TRP A 154 6.54 -2.75 -1.98
N ASN A 155 6.00 -1.73 -1.30
CA ASN A 155 4.58 -1.37 -1.40
C ASN A 155 4.33 -0.05 -2.12
N VAL A 156 5.33 0.81 -2.33
CA VAL A 156 5.12 2.15 -2.91
C VAL A 156 5.98 2.38 -4.14
N ILE A 157 5.35 2.92 -5.19
CA ILE A 157 6.03 3.28 -6.44
C ILE A 157 5.52 4.62 -6.96
N TYR A 158 6.33 5.27 -7.81
CA TYR A 158 5.80 6.24 -8.77
C TYR A 158 5.26 5.50 -9.99
N LEU A 159 3.97 5.69 -10.26
CA LEU A 159 3.27 5.13 -11.41
C LEU A 159 2.82 6.27 -12.34
N PRO A 160 2.98 6.15 -13.68
CA PRO A 160 2.35 7.05 -14.62
C PRO A 160 0.84 7.15 -14.37
N LYS A 161 0.29 8.36 -14.39
CA LYS A 161 -1.14 8.59 -14.13
C LYS A 161 -2.07 7.87 -15.08
N ILE A 162 -1.63 7.56 -16.30
CA ILE A 162 -2.43 6.80 -17.26
C ILE A 162 -2.66 5.34 -16.82
N LEU A 163 -1.77 4.81 -15.97
CA LEU A 163 -1.86 3.45 -15.42
C LEU A 163 -2.51 3.42 -14.03
N ASP A 164 -2.66 4.56 -13.35
CA ASP A 164 -3.34 4.66 -12.05
C ASP A 164 -4.70 3.95 -12.05
N PRO A 165 -5.58 4.18 -13.05
CA PRO A 165 -6.90 3.61 -13.04
C PRO A 165 -6.89 2.08 -13.12
N LEU A 166 -5.79 1.44 -13.53
CA LEU A 166 -5.63 -0.02 -13.56
C LEU A 166 -5.13 -0.62 -12.24
N THR A 167 -4.75 0.23 -11.27
CA THR A 167 -4.27 -0.17 -9.93
C THR A 167 -5.20 0.30 -8.80
N GLY A 168 -6.21 1.12 -9.13
CA GLY A 168 -7.14 1.70 -8.18
C GLY A 168 -8.23 0.72 -7.72
N HIS A 169 -8.71 0.90 -6.49
CA HIS A 169 -9.77 0.05 -5.89
C HIS A 169 -11.17 0.28 -6.50
N GLU A 170 -11.33 1.32 -7.32
CA GLU A 170 -12.58 1.68 -8.00
C GLU A 170 -12.73 0.96 -9.36
N SER A 171 -11.64 0.40 -9.87
CA SER A 171 -11.60 -0.27 -11.16
C SER A 171 -11.84 -1.76 -11.05
N LYS A 172 -12.50 -2.34 -12.06
CA LYS A 172 -12.80 -3.76 -12.18
C LYS A 172 -12.46 -4.22 -13.61
N GLY A 173 -12.83 -5.45 -13.96
CA GLY A 173 -12.63 -5.99 -15.30
C GLY A 173 -11.28 -6.66 -15.52
N ILE A 174 -11.09 -7.18 -16.74
CA ILE A 174 -9.94 -8.01 -17.10
C ILE A 174 -8.63 -7.21 -17.09
N PHE A 175 -8.63 -6.00 -17.65
CA PHE A 175 -7.43 -5.16 -17.74
C PHE A 175 -6.87 -4.82 -16.35
N THR A 176 -7.71 -4.32 -15.46
CA THR A 176 -7.37 -4.04 -14.06
C THR A 176 -6.81 -5.27 -13.36
N ARG A 177 -7.52 -6.39 -13.44
CA ARG A 177 -7.16 -7.62 -12.70
C ARG A 177 -5.81 -8.16 -13.17
N GLU A 178 -5.63 -8.33 -14.47
CA GLU A 178 -4.40 -8.92 -15.01
C GLU A 178 -3.21 -7.97 -14.88
N PHE A 179 -3.40 -6.66 -15.05
CA PHE A 179 -2.36 -5.67 -14.80
C PHE A 179 -1.92 -5.66 -13.33
N THR A 180 -2.88 -5.61 -12.39
CA THR A 180 -2.59 -5.62 -10.95
C THR A 180 -1.85 -6.89 -10.53
N LYS A 181 -2.29 -8.07 -11.01
CA LYS A 181 -1.59 -9.34 -10.75
C LYS A 181 -0.15 -9.31 -11.23
N LYS A 182 0.10 -8.81 -12.44
CA LYS A 182 1.45 -8.74 -13.02
C LYS A 182 2.35 -7.77 -12.25
N LEU A 183 1.80 -6.63 -11.83
CA LEU A 183 2.49 -5.64 -11.00
C LEU A 183 2.86 -6.20 -9.62
N GLN A 184 1.91 -6.87 -8.94
CA GLN A 184 2.15 -7.52 -7.65
C GLN A 184 3.20 -8.62 -7.76
N LYS A 185 3.15 -9.43 -8.83
CA LYS A 185 4.14 -10.48 -9.09
C LYS A 185 5.54 -9.91 -9.26
N MET A 186 5.72 -8.84 -10.04
CA MET A 186 7.01 -8.17 -10.19
C MET A 186 7.56 -7.70 -8.83
N MET A 187 6.71 -7.07 -8.00
CA MET A 187 7.15 -6.59 -6.68
C MET A 187 7.49 -7.75 -5.72
N LEU A 188 6.77 -8.86 -5.79
CA LEU A 188 7.10 -10.08 -5.05
C LEU A 188 8.47 -10.65 -5.43
N GLU A 189 8.79 -10.66 -6.73
CA GLU A 189 10.07 -11.14 -7.24
C GLU A 189 11.21 -10.20 -6.85
N ASN A 190 10.99 -8.88 -6.92
CA ASN A 190 12.02 -7.89 -6.58
C ASN A 190 12.32 -7.78 -5.09
N TYR A 191 11.33 -7.98 -4.20
CA TYR A 191 11.49 -7.71 -2.76
C TYR A 191 11.10 -8.92 -1.89
N LYS A 192 11.38 -10.14 -2.36
CA LYS A 192 10.98 -11.41 -1.72
C LYS A 192 11.40 -11.45 -0.24
N ASP A 193 12.64 -11.11 0.05
CA ASP A 193 13.24 -11.06 1.38
C ASP A 193 12.49 -10.12 2.33
N MET A 194 12.20 -8.88 1.91
CA MET A 194 11.50 -7.89 2.74
C MET A 194 10.04 -8.29 2.97
N ILE A 195 9.39 -8.89 1.97
CA ILE A 195 8.00 -9.36 2.08
C ILE A 195 7.92 -10.59 2.99
N VAL A 196 8.90 -11.49 2.96
CA VAL A 196 9.00 -12.61 3.90
C VAL A 196 9.11 -12.09 5.34
N GLU A 197 10.01 -11.15 5.60
CA GLU A 197 10.17 -10.57 6.94
C GLU A 197 8.88 -9.85 7.41
N TYR A 198 8.22 -9.10 6.51
CA TYR A 198 6.93 -8.49 6.78
C TYR A 198 5.88 -9.54 7.17
N ASN A 199 5.80 -10.62 6.40
CA ASN A 199 4.85 -11.71 6.60
C ASN A 199 5.07 -12.43 7.94
N GLU A 200 6.32 -12.69 8.32
CA GLU A 200 6.67 -13.25 9.63
C GLU A 200 6.21 -12.34 10.76
N LYS A 201 6.42 -11.02 10.64
CA LYS A 201 5.96 -10.06 11.64
C LYS A 201 4.44 -10.10 11.79
N MET A 202 3.70 -10.16 10.68
CA MET A 202 2.23 -10.20 10.71
C MET A 202 1.70 -11.43 11.44
N GLU A 203 2.29 -12.60 11.18
CA GLU A 203 1.88 -13.84 11.83
C GLU A 203 2.31 -13.93 13.29
N TYR A 204 3.59 -13.72 13.57
CA TYR A 204 4.15 -14.06 14.88
C TYR A 204 4.05 -12.90 15.89
N THR A 205 3.93 -11.65 15.43
CA THR A 205 3.84 -10.49 16.33
C THR A 205 2.44 -9.90 16.41
N PHE A 206 1.73 -9.80 15.28
CA PHE A 206 0.47 -9.05 15.23
C PHE A 206 -0.78 -9.91 15.41
N MET A 207 -0.75 -11.18 15.02
CA MET A 207 -1.95 -12.02 15.03
C MET A 207 -2.65 -12.03 16.39
N ASP A 208 -1.92 -12.32 17.47
CA ASP A 208 -2.53 -12.41 18.80
C ASP A 208 -2.88 -11.04 19.39
N LYS A 209 -2.14 -9.99 19.03
CA LYS A 209 -2.45 -8.61 19.43
C LYS A 209 -3.74 -8.12 18.76
N ILE A 210 -3.97 -8.49 17.50
CA ILE A 210 -5.21 -8.17 16.78
C ILE A 210 -6.38 -8.94 17.39
N LYS A 211 -6.21 -10.24 17.68
CA LYS A 211 -7.23 -11.04 18.39
C LYS A 211 -7.58 -10.41 19.75
N SER A 212 -6.55 -10.07 20.53
CA SER A 212 -6.67 -9.37 21.82
C SER A 212 -7.46 -8.07 21.71
N PHE A 213 -7.15 -7.22 20.72
CA PHE A 213 -7.88 -5.98 20.49
C PHE A 213 -9.35 -6.25 20.14
N LYS A 214 -9.61 -7.26 19.29
CA LYS A 214 -10.97 -7.63 18.89
C LYS A 214 -11.82 -8.23 20.00
N PHE A 215 -11.23 -8.78 21.06
CA PHE A 215 -11.99 -9.19 22.25
C PHE A 215 -12.65 -8.01 22.96
N GLN A 216 -12.18 -6.78 22.74
CA GLN A 216 -12.77 -5.56 23.29
C GLN A 216 -13.95 -5.03 22.44
N LYS A 217 -14.49 -5.84 21.52
CA LYS A 217 -15.50 -5.45 20.52
C LYS A 217 -16.66 -4.68 21.15
N GLU A 218 -17.25 -5.17 22.23
CA GLU A 218 -18.43 -4.55 22.83
C GLU A 218 -18.14 -3.14 23.36
N GLY A 219 -17.04 -2.95 24.09
CA GLY A 219 -16.62 -1.64 24.58
C GLY A 219 -16.32 -0.67 23.44
N LEU A 220 -15.62 -1.15 22.40
CA LEU A 220 -15.35 -0.35 21.21
C LEU A 220 -16.63 0.04 20.47
N ILE A 221 -17.64 -0.84 20.40
CA ILE A 221 -18.94 -0.54 19.78
C ILE A 221 -19.69 0.53 20.57
N THR A 222 -19.67 0.46 21.90
CA THR A 222 -20.26 1.48 22.76
C THR A 222 -19.61 2.85 22.54
N GLU A 223 -18.29 2.89 22.37
CA GLU A 223 -17.53 4.13 22.21
C GLU A 223 -17.58 4.71 20.79
N PHE A 224 -17.40 3.86 19.76
CA PHE A 224 -17.18 4.28 18.38
C PHE A 224 -18.33 3.91 17.42
N GLY A 225 -19.37 3.22 17.88
CA GLY A 225 -20.48 2.77 17.06
C GLY A 225 -20.18 1.49 16.24
N LYS A 226 -21.22 0.66 16.10
CA LYS A 226 -21.12 -0.69 15.52
C LYS A 226 -20.50 -0.71 14.12
N ASP A 227 -21.08 0.02 13.18
CA ASP A 227 -20.70 -0.03 11.77
C ASP A 227 -19.23 0.37 11.56
N ARG A 228 -18.75 1.36 12.32
CA ARG A 228 -17.36 1.81 12.27
C ARG A 228 -16.41 0.76 12.78
N VAL A 229 -16.70 0.14 13.93
CA VAL A 229 -15.86 -0.90 14.53
C VAL A 229 -15.79 -2.13 13.64
N GLU A 230 -16.92 -2.57 13.08
CA GLU A 230 -16.96 -3.74 12.20
C GLU A 230 -16.19 -3.48 10.89
N LYS A 231 -16.36 -2.29 10.30
CA LYS A 231 -15.55 -1.86 9.15
C LYS A 231 -14.06 -1.78 9.49
N PHE A 232 -13.72 -1.24 10.66
CA PHE A 232 -12.35 -1.13 11.12
C PHE A 232 -11.70 -2.51 11.27
N PHE A 233 -12.39 -3.47 11.87
CA PHE A 233 -11.90 -4.84 12.02
C PHE A 233 -11.63 -5.51 10.67
N GLY A 234 -12.53 -5.35 9.69
CA GLY A 234 -12.30 -5.86 8.34
C GLY A 234 -11.09 -5.22 7.67
N GLU A 235 -10.90 -3.91 7.83
CA GLU A 235 -9.71 -3.22 7.33
C GLU A 235 -8.43 -3.67 8.04
N ILE A 236 -8.44 -3.87 9.37
CA ILE A 236 -7.29 -4.40 10.10
C ILE A 236 -6.92 -5.80 9.61
N ASP A 237 -7.89 -6.70 9.41
CA ASP A 237 -7.61 -8.03 8.86
C ASP A 237 -6.94 -7.95 7.49
N LYS A 238 -7.43 -7.10 6.60
CA LYS A 238 -6.85 -6.92 5.27
C LYS A 238 -5.45 -6.28 5.31
N ASN A 239 -5.25 -5.28 6.15
CA ASN A 239 -4.01 -4.49 6.21
C ASN A 239 -2.90 -5.22 6.97
N PHE A 240 -3.24 -6.17 7.84
CA PHE A 240 -2.29 -6.98 8.62
C PHE A 240 -2.26 -8.45 8.20
N SER A 241 -2.99 -8.86 7.16
CA SER A 241 -2.80 -10.18 6.57
C SER A 241 -1.44 -10.29 5.88
N LYS A 242 -0.97 -11.53 5.71
CA LYS A 242 0.18 -11.81 4.87
C LYS A 242 -0.07 -11.43 3.41
N ILE A 243 1.03 -11.19 2.70
CA ILE A 243 1.06 -11.15 1.24
C ILE A 243 1.35 -12.57 0.77
N GLU A 244 0.47 -13.12 -0.05
CA GLU A 244 0.68 -14.46 -0.61
C GLU A 244 1.91 -14.47 -1.51
N LEU A 245 2.85 -15.37 -1.21
CA LEU A 245 3.99 -15.61 -2.08
C LEU A 245 3.57 -16.52 -3.24
N PRO A 246 4.16 -16.38 -4.44
CA PRO A 246 3.93 -17.34 -5.51
C PRO A 246 4.25 -18.74 -5.01
N LYS A 247 3.36 -19.72 -5.28
CA LYS A 247 3.66 -21.12 -4.99
C LYS A 247 4.95 -21.48 -5.75
N GLU A 248 5.97 -21.94 -5.04
CA GLU A 248 7.15 -22.51 -5.70
C GLU A 248 6.66 -23.69 -6.54
N LYS A 249 6.99 -23.69 -7.83
CA LYS A 249 6.69 -24.84 -8.69
C LYS A 249 7.51 -26.01 -8.16
N SER A 250 6.86 -26.93 -7.45
CA SER A 250 7.37 -28.25 -7.11
C SER A 250 7.67 -29.06 -8.37
#